data_AF-A0A1C6FR89-F1
#
_entry.id   AF-A0A1C6FR89-F1
#
_cell.length_a   1.000
_cell.length_b   1.000
_cell.length_c   1.000
_cell.angle_alpha   90.00
_cell.angle_beta   90.00
_cell.angle_gamma   90.00
#
_symmetry.space_group_name_H-M   'P 1'
#
loop_
_entity.id
_entity.type
_entity.pdbx_description
1 polymer ?
#
loop_
_entity_poly.entity_id
_entity_poly.type
_entity_poly.pdbx_seq_one_letter_code
_entity_poly.pdbx_strand_id
1 'polypeptide(L)' 'MNVQDDYLFVRFDKYCKTCKHEKLEENEPPCDECLEHPVNLHSHKPVCYEGTDE' A
#
# COMPACT_ATOMS: atom_id res chain seq x y z
N MET A 1 -22.31 -18.31 -6.35
CA MET A 1 -21.85 -17.51 -5.19
C MET A 1 -20.80 -16.55 -5.74
N ASN A 2 -21.07 -15.24 -5.74
CA ASN A 2 -20.10 -14.25 -6.24
C ASN A 2 -18.97 -14.15 -5.22
N VAL A 3 -17.83 -14.75 -5.56
CA VAL A 3 -16.56 -14.59 -4.86
C VAL A 3 -16.07 -13.18 -5.21
N GLN A 4 -16.63 -12.17 -4.56
CA GLN A 4 -16.01 -10.85 -4.52
C GLN A 4 -15.00 -10.92 -3.39
N ASP A 5 -13.85 -11.51 -3.68
CA ASP A 5 -12.62 -11.17 -2.99
C ASP A 5 -12.40 -9.68 -3.28
N ASP A 6 -13.01 -8.85 -2.45
CA ASP A 6 -12.85 -7.40 -2.42
C ASP A 6 -11.40 -6.98 -2.10
N TYR A 7 -10.53 -7.96 -1.85
CA TYR A 7 -9.10 -7.82 -1.74
C TYR A 7 -8.48 -7.52 -3.11
N LEU A 8 -8.02 -6.27 -3.24
CA LEU A 8 -7.32 -5.78 -4.40
C LEU A 8 -5.82 -5.70 -4.09
N PHE A 9 -4.99 -6.16 -5.02
CA PHE A 9 -3.53 -6.07 -4.86
C PHE A 9 -3.06 -4.63 -4.76
N VAL A 10 -2.26 -4.34 -3.76
CA VAL A 10 -1.71 -3.00 -3.55
C VAL A 10 -0.73 -2.64 -4.67
N ARG A 11 -0.85 -1.42 -5.20
CA ARG A 11 0.01 -0.92 -6.28
C ARG A 11 1.20 -0.13 -5.72
N PHE A 12 2.14 -0.82 -5.08
CA PHE A 12 3.34 -0.20 -4.53
C PHE A 12 4.11 0.64 -5.55
N ASP A 13 4.22 0.19 -6.81
CA ASP A 13 4.84 0.99 -7.88
C ASP A 13 4.23 2.40 -8.04
N LYS A 14 2.91 2.52 -7.94
CA LYS A 14 2.23 3.81 -8.12
C LYS A 14 2.23 4.63 -6.86
N TYR A 15 1.94 3.99 -5.73
CA TYR A 15 1.78 4.67 -4.44
C TYR A 15 3.13 4.97 -3.79
N CYS A 16 4.10 4.05 -3.80
CA CYS A 16 5.41 4.29 -3.18
C CYS A 16 6.13 5.50 -3.82
N LYS A 17 6.00 5.71 -5.14
CA LYS A 17 6.54 6.88 -5.86
C LYS A 17 5.93 8.22 -5.44
N THR A 18 4.73 8.22 -4.88
CA THR A 18 4.04 9.43 -4.39
C THR A 18 3.89 9.43 -2.87
N CYS A 19 4.59 8.52 -2.19
CA CYS A 19 4.56 8.37 -0.74
C CYS A 19 5.62 9.28 -0.10
N LYS A 20 5.32 9.85 1.06
CA LYS A 20 6.31 10.56 1.90
C LYS A 20 7.49 9.65 2.27
N HIS A 21 7.24 8.35 2.35
CA HIS A 21 8.19 7.31 2.72
C HIS A 21 8.94 6.70 1.52
N GLU A 22 8.92 7.33 0.34
CA GLU A 22 9.64 6.80 -0.86
C GLU A 22 11.13 6.56 -0.61
N LYS A 23 11.71 7.32 0.34
CA LYS A 23 13.14 7.25 0.71
C LYS A 23 13.41 6.29 1.86
N LEU A 24 12.38 5.78 2.54
CA LEU A 24 12.55 4.76 3.56
C LEU A 24 12.78 3.40 2.90
N GLU A 25 13.52 2.53 3.58
CA GLU A 25 13.64 1.15 3.15
C GLU A 25 12.31 0.42 3.30
N GLU A 26 12.11 -0.59 2.47
CA GLU A 26 10.89 -1.38 2.49
C GLU A 26 10.70 -2.18 3.79
N ASN A 27 11.79 -2.47 4.52
CA ASN A 27 11.78 -3.14 5.83
C ASN A 27 11.64 -2.15 7.01
N GLU A 28 11.52 -0.85 6.76
CA GLU A 28 11.30 0.13 7.83
C GLU A 28 9.79 0.42 7.97
N PRO A 29 9.27 0.57 9.21
CA PRO A 29 7.90 0.99 9.41
C PRO A 29 7.72 2.46 8.95
N PRO A 30 6.70 2.78 8.12
CA PRO A 30 5.48 2.02 7.89
C PRO A 30 5.45 1.17 6.59
N CYS A 31 6.56 1.07 5.87
CA CYS A 31 6.67 0.30 4.62
C CYS A 31 6.66 -1.22 4.86
N ASP A 32 7.24 -1.67 5.98
CA ASP A 32 7.25 -3.09 6.39
C ASP A 32 5.81 -3.63 6.53
N GLU A 33 4.96 -2.89 7.25
CA GLU A 33 3.54 -3.22 7.43
C GLU A 33 2.77 -3.20 6.09
N CYS A 34 3.18 -2.33 5.16
CA CYS A 34 2.64 -2.31 3.81
C CYS A 34 3.04 -3.57 3.02
N LEU A 35 4.25 -4.10 3.21
CA LEU A 35 4.69 -5.36 2.61
C LEU A 35 4.03 -6.59 3.24
N GLU A 36 3.77 -6.57 4.55
CA GLU A 36 3.00 -7.61 5.25
C GLU A 36 1.56 -7.70 4.72
N HIS A 37 1.02 -6.60 4.21
CA HIS A 37 -0.32 -6.51 3.63
C HIS A 37 -0.30 -6.17 2.12
N PRO A 38 0.03 -7.14 1.24
CA PRO A 38 0.11 -6.93 -0.20
C PRO A 38 -1.25 -6.76 -0.89
N VAL A 39 -2.35 -6.94 -0.15
CA VAL A 39 -3.73 -6.77 -0.62
C VAL A 39 -4.49 -5.87 0.35
N ASN A 40 -5.39 -5.05 -0.17
CA ASN A 40 -6.25 -4.20 0.64
C ASN A 40 -7.72 -4.37 0.24
N LEU A 41 -8.62 -4.23 1.20
CA LEU A 41 -10.05 -4.38 0.99
C LEU A 41 -10.58 -3.13 0.28
N HIS A 42 -11.23 -3.32 -0.86
CA HIS A 42 -11.81 -2.28 -1.72
C HIS A 42 -10.83 -1.24 -2.29
N SER A 43 -9.51 -1.43 -2.17
CA SER A 43 -8.54 -0.46 -2.68
C SER A 43 -7.21 -1.08 -3.12
N HIS A 44 -6.55 -0.43 -4.08
CA HIS A 44 -5.17 -0.73 -4.44
C HIS A 44 -4.14 0.06 -3.60
N LYS A 45 -4.60 0.83 -2.61
CA LYS A 45 -3.76 1.70 -1.78
C LYS A 45 -3.10 0.89 -0.66
N PRO A 46 -1.80 1.11 -0.36
CA PRO A 46 -1.15 0.51 0.80
C PRO A 46 -1.81 0.93 2.12
N VAL A 47 -1.81 0.04 3.11
CA VAL A 47 -2.46 0.27 4.42
C VAL A 47 -1.91 1.51 5.13
N CYS A 48 -0.59 1.71 5.08
CA CYS A 48 0.10 2.84 5.70
C CYS A 48 0.63 3.86 4.67
N TYR A 49 -0.04 3.98 3.53
CA TYR A 49 0.34 4.98 2.54
C TYR A 49 0.04 6.41 3.03
N GLU A 50 1.10 7.22 3.11
CA GLU A 50 1.00 8.67 3.33
C GLU A 50 1.38 9.42 2.05
N GLY A 51 0.38 10.00 1.40
CA GLY A 51 0.61 10.86 0.24
C GLY A 51 1.30 12.16 0.64
N THR A 52 2.18 12.64 -0.23
CA THR A 52 2.83 13.96 -0.09
C THR A 52 1.88 15.14 -0.39
N ASP A 53 0.64 14.89 -0.78
CA ASP A 53 -0.37 15.93 -1.04
C ASP A 53 -0.94 16.44 0.29
N GLU A 54 -0.60 17.69 0.61
CA GLU A 54 -1.09 18.49 1.76
C GLU A 54 -2.37 19.24 1.38
#